data_AF-A0A5B8B3X3-F1
#
_entry.id   AF-A0A5B8B3X3-F1
#
_cell.length_a   1.000
_cell.length_b   1.000
_cell.length_c   1.000
_cell.angle_alpha   90.00
_cell.angle_beta   90.00
_cell.angle_gamma   90.00
#
_symmetry.space_group_name_H-M   'P 1'
#
loop_
_entity.id
_entity.type
_entity.pdbx_description
1 polymer ?
#
loop_
_entity_poly.entity_id
_entity_poly.type
_entity_poly.pdbx_seq_one_letter_code
_entity_poly.pdbx_strand_id
1 'polypeptide(L)'
;MVSRQNSSGGKTRLGRISKQGNRYIRQLFILGATSVLRYVRRDGEGGSIWLGGLLRRRPPKVVAVALANKMARIAWAIMRGDGEYEEINELRAASPIG
;
A
#
# COMPACT_ATOMS: atom_id res chain seq x y z
N MET A 1 -18.14 -25.11 -25.92
CA MET A 1 -17.21 -24.14 -26.54
C MET A 1 -16.18 -23.73 -25.51
N VAL A 2 -14.92 -24.02 -25.80
CA VAL A 2 -13.76 -23.81 -24.91
C VAL A 2 -13.03 -22.50 -25.23
N SER A 3 -12.18 -22.08 -24.28
CA SER A 3 -11.20 -20.96 -24.25
C SER A 3 -11.72 -19.68 -23.57
N ARG A 4 -10.97 -19.04 -22.66
CA ARG A 4 -9.63 -18.52 -22.92
C ARG A 4 -8.78 -18.41 -21.65
N GLN A 5 -7.84 -19.34 -21.50
CA GLN A 5 -6.66 -19.16 -20.65
C GLN A 5 -5.86 -17.97 -21.22
N ASN A 6 -5.65 -16.92 -20.42
CA ASN A 6 -4.70 -15.85 -20.73
C ASN A 6 -3.59 -15.90 -19.70
N SER A 7 -2.61 -16.77 -19.95
CA SER A 7 -1.31 -16.68 -19.28
C SER A 7 -0.63 -15.38 -19.72
N SER A 8 -0.08 -14.62 -18.78
CA SER A 8 0.94 -13.62 -19.09
C SER A 8 2.16 -13.85 -18.20
N GLY A 9 2.93 -14.86 -18.61
CA GLY A 9 4.39 -14.82 -18.70
C GLY A 9 5.18 -14.30 -17.49
N GLY A 10 5.51 -15.21 -16.57
CA GLY A 10 6.90 -15.55 -16.19
C GLY A 10 7.92 -14.46 -15.83
N LYS A 11 7.51 -13.22 -15.54
CA LYS A 11 8.43 -12.13 -15.17
C LYS A 11 7.89 -11.42 -13.95
N THR A 12 8.50 -11.68 -12.79
CA THR A 12 8.27 -10.94 -11.54
C THR A 12 8.78 -9.51 -11.71
N ARG A 13 7.97 -8.68 -12.36
CA ARG A 13 8.06 -7.23 -12.23
C ARG A 13 7.15 -6.84 -11.10
N LEU A 14 7.59 -5.93 -10.23
CA LEU A 14 6.72 -5.21 -9.30
C LEU A 14 5.65 -4.46 -10.12
N GLY A 15 4.59 -5.17 -10.52
CA GLY A 15 3.54 -4.67 -11.38
C GLY A 15 2.65 -3.68 -10.65
N ARG A 16 2.06 -2.77 -11.42
CA ARG A 16 0.92 -1.92 -11.02
C ARG A 16 -0.18 -2.79 -10.40
N ILE A 17 -0.97 -2.23 -9.47
CA ILE A 17 -2.22 -2.85 -8.97
C ILE A 17 -2.97 -3.40 -10.19
N SER A 18 -3.16 -4.71 -10.22
CA SER A 18 -3.35 -5.45 -11.48
C SER A 18 -4.55 -4.91 -12.28
N LYS A 19 -4.41 -4.83 -13.60
CA LYS A 19 -5.57 -4.69 -14.51
C LYS A 19 -6.41 -5.98 -14.57
N GLN A 20 -5.86 -7.11 -14.10
CA GLN A 20 -6.51 -8.43 -14.03
C GLN A 20 -7.03 -8.80 -12.62
N GLY A 21 -7.17 -7.82 -11.72
CA GLY A 21 -7.76 -7.99 -10.40
C GLY A 21 -9.13 -7.33 -10.29
N ASN A 22 -9.83 -7.54 -9.17
CA ASN A 22 -11.13 -6.93 -8.93
C ASN A 22 -11.00 -5.39 -8.91
N ARG A 23 -11.68 -4.71 -9.84
CA ARG A 23 -11.69 -3.24 -9.97
C ARG A 23 -12.18 -2.55 -8.69
N TYR A 24 -13.15 -3.15 -8.01
CA TYR A 24 -13.72 -2.61 -6.78
C TYR A 24 -12.68 -2.57 -5.65
N ILE A 25 -11.96 -3.68 -5.44
CA ILE A 25 -10.90 -3.76 -4.43
C ILE A 25 -9.80 -2.73 -4.71
N ARG A 26 -9.39 -2.58 -5.97
CA ARG A 26 -8.44 -1.53 -6.37
C ARG A 26 -8.95 -0.12 -6.04
N GLN A 27 -10.23 0.14 -6.28
CA GLN A 27 -10.84 1.43 -5.98
C GLN A 27 -10.85 1.71 -4.46
N LEU A 28 -11.16 0.70 -3.64
CA LEU A 28 -11.09 0.80 -2.18
C LEU A 28 -9.67 1.14 -1.70
N PHE A 29 -8.65 0.46 -2.21
CA PHE A 29 -7.26 0.76 -1.85
C PHE A 29 -6.83 2.17 -2.26
N ILE A 30 -7.24 2.63 -3.45
CA ILE A 30 -6.92 4.00 -3.89
C ILE A 30 -7.64 5.03 -3.02
N LEU A 31 -8.90 4.78 -2.63
CA LEU A 31 -9.66 5.68 -1.77
C LEU A 31 -9.02 5.77 -0.38
N GLY A 32 -8.68 4.63 0.24
CA GLY A 32 -7.97 4.58 1.51
C GLY A 32 -6.58 5.20 1.46
N ALA A 33 -5.84 5.00 0.37
CA ALA A 33 -4.56 5.68 0.19
C ALA A 33 -4.71 7.20 0.05
N THR A 34 -5.79 7.66 -0.58
CA THR A 34 -6.06 9.10 -0.76
C THR A 34 -6.40 9.78 0.57
N SER A 35 -7.17 9.12 1.46
CA SER A 35 -7.47 9.66 2.79
C SER A 35 -6.21 9.77 3.65
N VAL A 36 -5.37 8.72 3.67
CA VAL A 36 -4.06 8.76 4.35
C VAL A 36 -3.19 9.88 3.78
N LEU A 37 -3.13 10.02 2.46
CA LEU A 37 -2.33 11.08 1.84
C LEU A 37 -2.83 12.49 2.21
N ARG A 38 -4.14 12.66 2.39
CA ARG A 38 -4.73 13.92 2.85
C ARG A 38 -4.31 14.25 4.28
N TYR A 39 -4.27 13.25 5.16
CA TYR A 39 -3.82 13.39 6.54
C TYR A 39 -2.34 13.78 6.61
N VAL A 40 -1.47 13.05 5.89
CA VAL A 40 -0.02 13.35 5.84
C VAL A 40 0.28 14.75 5.31
N ARG A 41 -0.50 15.23 4.34
CA ARG A 41 -0.35 16.59 3.80
C ARG A 41 -0.81 17.69 4.76
N ARG A 42 -1.70 17.37 5.70
CA ARG A 42 -2.24 18.31 6.68
C ARG A 42 -1.32 18.44 7.90
N ASP A 43 -0.85 17.32 8.41
CA ASP A 43 -0.12 17.30 9.69
C ASP A 43 1.40 17.44 9.52
N GLY A 44 1.94 17.34 8.31
CA GLY A 44 3.35 17.65 7.97
C GLY A 44 4.40 16.68 8.55
N GLU A 45 4.21 16.25 9.80
CA GLU A 45 5.11 15.44 10.62
C GLU A 45 4.51 14.08 11.01
N GLY A 46 3.17 13.95 11.02
CA GLY A 46 2.47 12.69 11.35
C GLY A 46 2.44 11.63 10.24
N GLY A 47 3.08 11.89 9.11
CA GLY A 47 3.11 10.96 7.97
C GLY A 47 4.44 10.25 7.83
N SER A 48 4.42 8.97 7.47
CA SER A 48 5.65 8.19 7.24
C SER A 48 6.65 8.98 6.38
N ILE A 49 7.91 9.06 6.82
CA ILE A 49 9.00 9.79 6.16
C ILE A 49 9.08 9.43 4.66
N TRP A 50 8.81 8.16 4.34
CA TRP A 50 8.72 7.65 2.98
C TRP A 50 7.65 8.36 2.12
N LEU A 51 6.45 8.57 2.65
CA LEU A 51 5.34 9.21 1.93
C LEU A 51 5.62 10.70 1.69
N GLY A 52 6.17 11.39 2.70
CA GLY A 52 6.63 12.77 2.57
C GLY A 52 7.73 12.91 1.52
N GLY A 53 8.70 11.99 1.52
CA GLY A 53 9.73 11.92 0.48
C GLY A 53 9.19 11.69 -0.92
N LEU A 54 8.13 10.88 -1.06
CA LEU A 54 7.50 10.61 -2.35
C LEU A 54 6.69 11.82 -2.86
N LEU A 55 5.97 12.51 -1.96
CA LEU A 55 5.24 13.74 -2.28
C LEU A 55 6.14 14.88 -2.75
N ARG A 56 7.38 14.96 -2.27
CA ARG A 56 8.36 15.94 -2.76
C ARG A 56 8.81 15.68 -4.21
N ARG A 57 8.71 14.43 -4.70
CA ARG A 57 9.31 14.00 -5.98
C ARG A 57 8.28 13.61 -7.05
N ARG A 58 7.02 13.38 -6.67
CA ARG A 58 5.99 12.79 -7.52
C ARG A 58 4.62 13.44 -7.28
N PRO A 59 3.76 13.53 -8.31
CA PRO A 59 2.41 14.04 -8.16
C PRO A 59 1.59 13.23 -7.14
N PRO A 60 0.69 13.87 -6.35
CA PRO A 60 -0.08 13.20 -5.30
C PRO A 60 -0.87 11.97 -5.78
N LYS A 61 -1.44 12.02 -6.99
CA LYS A 61 -2.18 10.88 -7.57
C LYS A 61 -1.28 9.65 -7.77
N VAL A 62 -0.02 9.86 -8.15
CA VAL A 62 0.96 8.77 -8.32
C VAL A 62 1.36 8.21 -6.96
N VAL A 63 1.54 9.07 -5.96
CA VAL A 63 1.83 8.67 -4.59
C VAL A 63 0.67 7.85 -3.99
N ALA A 64 -0.58 8.26 -4.21
CA ALA A 64 -1.76 7.52 -3.78
C ALA A 64 -1.81 6.12 -4.39
N VAL A 65 -1.52 5.98 -5.69
CA VAL A 65 -1.46 4.66 -6.35
C VAL A 65 -0.32 3.80 -5.80
N ALA A 66 0.85 4.38 -5.51
CA ALA A 66 1.98 3.66 -4.92
C ALA A 66 1.66 3.17 -3.50
N LEU A 67 1.03 4.02 -2.69
CA LEU A 67 0.57 3.67 -1.34
C LEU A 67 -0.50 2.56 -1.39
N ALA A 68 -1.48 2.68 -2.29
CA ALA A 68 -2.48 1.64 -2.52
C ALA A 68 -1.84 0.30 -2.90
N ASN A 69 -0.76 0.32 -3.70
CA ASN A 69 -0.02 -0.89 -4.04
C ASN A 69 0.71 -1.49 -2.82
N LYS A 70 1.26 -0.66 -1.94
CA LYS A 70 1.85 -1.12 -0.67
C LYS A 70 0.80 -1.78 0.22
N MET A 71 -0.35 -1.13 0.41
CA MET A 71 -1.47 -1.69 1.19
C MET A 71 -1.95 -3.03 0.62
N ALA A 72 -2.10 -3.13 -0.71
CA ALA A 72 -2.51 -4.36 -1.36
C ALA A 72 -1.51 -5.52 -1.14
N ARG A 73 -0.20 -5.24 -1.12
CA ARG A 73 0.83 -6.24 -0.82
C ARG A 73 0.79 -6.71 0.64
N ILE A 74 0.55 -5.79 1.58
CA ILE A 74 0.38 -6.13 3.01
C ILE A 74 -0.85 -7.01 3.18
N ALA A 75 -2.00 -6.58 2.64
CA ALA A 75 -3.23 -7.36 2.69
C ALA A 75 -3.05 -8.75 2.07
N TRP A 76 -2.36 -8.86 0.93
CA TRP A 76 -2.08 -10.14 0.30
C TRP A 76 -1.15 -11.04 1.12
N ALA A 77 -0.13 -10.48 1.79
CA ALA A 77 0.75 -11.24 2.67
C ALA A 77 -0.03 -11.82 3.87
N ILE A 78 -0.87 -11.00 4.51
CA ILE A 78 -1.76 -11.41 5.59
C ILE A 78 -2.72 -12.50 5.11
N MET A 79 -3.39 -12.28 3.97
CA MET A 79 -4.35 -13.23 3.41
C MET A 79 -3.73 -14.57 2.98
N ARG A 80 -2.43 -14.61 2.66
CA ARG A 80 -1.73 -15.86 2.31
C ARG A 80 -1.25 -16.65 3.53
N GLY A 81 -1.40 -16.13 4.75
CA GLY A 81 -1.07 -16.85 5.97
C GLY A 81 0.39 -16.78 6.41
N ASP A 82 1.22 -15.91 5.82
CA ASP A 82 2.64 -15.75 6.15
C ASP A 82 2.93 -14.63 7.17
N GLY A 83 1.91 -14.06 7.85
CA GLY A 83 2.17 -13.04 8.86
C GLY A 83 0.93 -12.61 9.65
N GLU A 84 1.03 -12.76 10.97
CA GLU A 84 0.20 -11.99 11.90
C GLU A 84 0.47 -10.48 11.70
N TYR A 85 -0.57 -9.67 11.88
CA TYR A 85 -0.39 -8.22 11.91
C TYR A 85 0.33 -7.85 13.22
N GLU A 86 1.64 -7.70 13.17
CA GLU A 86 2.40 -7.05 14.23
C GLU A 86 2.18 -5.53 14.12
N GLU A 87 1.51 -4.97 15.12
CA GLU A 87 1.53 -3.54 15.35
C GLU A 87 3.00 -3.12 15.54
N ILE A 88 3.47 -2.10 14.81
CA ILE A 88 4.82 -1.55 14.98
C ILE A 88 4.83 -0.78 16.30
N ASN A 89 4.93 -1.51 17.41
CA ASN A 89 4.93 -0.98 18.76
C ASN A 89 6.34 -0.51 19.16
N GLU A 90 7.02 0.24 18.30
CA GLU A 90 8.35 0.79 18.59
C GLU A 90 8.30 2.00 19.54
N LEU A 91 7.10 2.54 19.84
CA LEU A 91 6.94 3.69 20.72
C LEU A 91 6.59 3.33 22.18
N ARG A 92 6.40 2.05 22.51
CA ARG A 92 6.18 1.59 23.90
C ARG A 92 7.43 0.98 24.55
N ALA A 93 8.46 0.68 23.75
CA ALA A 93 9.77 0.20 24.24
C ALA A 93 10.70 1.33 24.71
N ALA A 94 10.33 2.60 24.49
CA ALA A 94 11.10 3.78 24.91
C ALA A 94 10.55 4.43 26.19
N SER A 95 9.90 3.67 27.08
CA SER A 95 9.75 4.07 28.49
C SER A 95 10.82 3.38 29.32
N PRO A 96 11.96 4.05 29.61
CA PRO A 96 12.75 3.68 30.76
C PRO A 96 11.92 4.08 31.99
N ILE A 97 11.44 3.05 32.69
CA ILE A 97 11.33 3.02 34.14
C ILE A 97 12.12 4.16 34.82
N GLY A 98 11.35 4.99 35.51
CA GLY A 98 11.76 6.04 36.45
C GLY A 98 10.52 6.46 37.21
#